data_AF-M4RX70-F1
#
_entry.id   AF-M4RX70-F1
#
_cell.length_a   1.000
_cell.length_b   1.000
_cell.length_c   1.000
_cell.angle_alpha   90.00
_cell.angle_beta   90.00
_cell.angle_gamma   90.00
#
_symmetry.space_group_name_H-M   'P 1'
#
loop_
_entity.id
_entity.type
_entity.pdbx_description
1 polymer ?
#
loop_
_entity_poly.entity_id
_entity_poly.type
_entity_poly.pdbx_seq_one_letter_code
_entity_poly.pdbx_strand_id
1 'polypeptide(L)'
;MPMHNTEFLIRQKRLLEKMQPNSICLVQASNLVTRSRDTEYPFRQDSYFQYLCAFPEPEAWLVLSNHQDYSKELCVLFCLDKDPAMEIWHGRRFGPKQAKQQYPVDRAYALDELDEQLLDLIDGHQHVYFAQGHDHDADDLVFRYCKHYVMPQNKVSMHLLV
;
A
#
# COMPACT_ATOMS: atom_id res chain seq x y z
N MET A 1 15.35 -2.12 16.59
CA MET A 1 14.46 -3.03 17.36
C MET A 1 13.34 -3.47 16.44
N PRO A 2 12.99 -4.76 16.34
CA PRO A 2 11.77 -5.15 15.64
C PRO A 2 10.58 -4.62 16.46
N MET A 3 9.79 -3.70 15.90
CA MET A 3 8.48 -3.40 16.47
C MET A 3 7.62 -4.65 16.32
N HIS A 4 6.91 -5.03 17.39
CA HIS A 4 6.00 -6.17 17.34
C HIS A 4 4.85 -5.86 16.38
N ASN A 5 4.44 -6.84 15.55
CA ASN A 5 3.35 -6.72 14.57
C ASN A 5 2.08 -6.08 15.16
N THR A 6 1.82 -6.29 16.45
CA THR A 6 0.71 -5.70 17.20
C THR A 6 0.63 -4.17 17.11
N GLU A 7 1.75 -3.45 17.13
CA GLU A 7 1.70 -1.98 17.10
C GLU A 7 1.25 -1.45 15.74
N PHE A 8 1.67 -2.09 14.65
CA PHE A 8 1.21 -1.75 13.30
C PHE A 8 -0.27 -2.02 13.12
N LEU A 9 -0.78 -3.16 13.62
CA LEU A 9 -2.21 -3.47 13.58
C LEU A 9 -3.04 -2.40 14.33
N ILE A 10 -2.55 -1.89 15.46
CA ILE A 10 -3.21 -0.80 16.20
C ILE A 10 -3.21 0.49 15.36
N ARG A 11 -2.11 0.82 14.67
CA ARG A 11 -2.03 2.02 13.82
C ARG A 11 -2.94 1.93 12.61
N GLN A 12 -2.98 0.77 11.93
CA GLN A 12 -3.89 0.49 10.82
C GLN A 12 -5.35 0.65 11.27
N LYS A 13 -5.72 0.03 12.40
CA LYS A 13 -7.05 0.15 12.99
C LYS A 13 -7.42 1.61 13.29
N ARG A 14 -6.54 2.35 13.95
CA ARG A 14 -6.78 3.78 14.28
C ARG A 14 -6.97 4.64 13.04
N LEU A 15 -6.27 4.34 11.94
CA LEU A 15 -6.47 5.04 10.67
C LEU A 15 -7.86 4.74 10.10
N LEU A 16 -8.25 3.46 10.05
CA LEU A 16 -9.55 3.01 9.56
C LEU A 16 -10.73 3.55 10.39
N GLU A 17 -10.58 3.68 11.71
CA GLU A 17 -11.58 4.26 12.61
C GLU A 17 -11.82 5.76 12.38
N LYS A 18 -10.84 6.49 11.82
CA LYS A 18 -10.98 7.92 11.48
C LYS A 18 -11.56 8.15 10.08
N MET A 19 -11.56 7.14 9.22
CA MET A 19 -12.12 7.23 7.88
C MET A 19 -13.64 7.15 7.94
N GLN A 20 -14.33 7.68 6.92
CA GLN A 20 -15.76 7.46 6.77
C GLN A 20 -16.05 5.95 6.65
N PRO A 21 -17.23 5.45 7.03
CA PRO A 21 -17.62 4.08 6.71
C PRO A 21 -17.55 3.83 5.19
N ASN A 22 -17.30 2.58 4.79
CA ASN A 22 -17.22 2.20 3.39
C ASN A 22 -16.12 2.96 2.59
N SER A 23 -14.92 2.94 3.15
CA SER A 23 -13.75 3.64 2.63
C SER A 23 -12.57 2.70 2.39
N ILE A 24 -11.78 3.03 1.38
CA ILE A 24 -10.50 2.39 1.06
C ILE A 24 -9.38 3.42 1.13
N CYS A 25 -8.22 3.03 1.66
CA CYS A 25 -7.03 3.86 1.76
C CYS A 25 -5.87 3.20 1.01
N LEU A 26 -5.18 3.98 0.18
CA LEU A 26 -4.08 3.54 -0.68
C LEU A 26 -2.80 4.27 -0.28
N VAL A 27 -1.76 3.50 0.05
CA VAL A 27 -0.46 4.02 0.47
C VAL A 27 0.63 3.35 -0.34
N GLN A 28 1.39 4.14 -1.09
CA GLN A 28 2.50 3.65 -1.90
C GLN A 28 3.80 3.59 -1.06
N ALA A 29 4.62 2.58 -1.32
CA ALA A 29 6.01 2.56 -0.90
C ALA A 29 6.86 3.54 -1.72
N SER A 30 8.03 3.91 -1.21
CA SER A 30 9.02 4.63 -1.99
C SER A 30 9.63 3.74 -3.07
N ASN A 31 10.09 4.37 -4.15
CA ASN A 31 10.87 3.73 -5.20
C ASN A 31 12.38 3.93 -4.97
N LEU A 32 13.20 3.14 -5.66
CA LEU A 32 14.64 3.38 -5.71
C LEU A 32 14.92 4.68 -6.46
N VAL A 33 15.85 5.48 -5.93
CA VAL A 33 16.20 6.79 -6.51
C VAL A 33 17.60 6.71 -7.11
N THR A 34 17.68 6.90 -8.42
CA THR A 34 18.96 6.96 -9.13
C THR A 34 19.80 8.14 -8.64
N ARG A 35 21.05 7.85 -8.26
CA ARG A 35 22.05 8.86 -7.91
C ARG A 35 22.86 9.28 -9.12
N SER A 36 23.39 8.30 -9.86
CA SER A 36 24.15 8.55 -11.09
C SER A 36 24.23 7.29 -11.95
N ARG A 37 23.77 7.36 -13.20
CA ARG A 37 23.77 6.25 -14.17
C ARG A 37 23.27 4.93 -13.56
N ASP A 38 24.20 4.06 -13.17
CA ASP A 38 24.02 2.70 -12.67
C ASP A 38 24.06 2.60 -11.14
N THR A 39 24.06 3.74 -10.43
CA THR A 39 24.08 3.78 -8.95
C THR A 39 22.84 4.45 -8.38
N GLU A 40 22.38 3.92 -7.25
CA GLU A 40 21.21 4.38 -6.51
C GLU A 40 21.63 5.02 -5.18
N TYR A 41 20.78 5.87 -4.63
CA TYR A 41 20.87 6.27 -3.23
C TYR A 41 20.47 5.09 -2.32
N PRO A 42 20.95 5.05 -1.06
CA PRO A 42 20.43 4.11 -0.07
C PRO A 42 18.90 4.23 0.01
N PHE A 43 18.21 3.10 -0.08
CA PHE A 43 16.76 3.07 -0.01
C PHE A 43 16.26 3.64 1.32
N ARG A 44 15.25 4.51 1.22
CA ARG A 44 14.51 5.04 2.36
C ARG A 44 13.03 4.93 2.03
N GLN A 45 12.30 4.25 2.92
CA GLN A 45 10.87 4.03 2.77
C GLN A 45 10.05 5.30 3.04
N ASP A 46 8.87 5.37 2.43
CA ASP A 46 7.87 6.39 2.71
C ASP A 46 7.46 6.35 4.19
N SER A 47 7.28 7.54 4.79
CA SER A 47 6.99 7.63 6.22
C SER A 47 5.63 7.03 6.59
N TYR A 48 4.59 7.21 5.76
CA TYR A 48 3.26 6.65 6.02
C TYR A 48 3.28 5.14 5.85
N PHE A 49 3.90 4.66 4.77
CA PHE A 49 4.04 3.23 4.50
C PHE A 49 4.83 2.51 5.61
N GLN A 50 5.98 3.09 6.00
CA GLN A 50 6.81 2.59 7.10
C GLN A 50 6.07 2.60 8.44
N TYR A 51 5.27 3.64 8.71
CA TYR A 51 4.50 3.77 9.95
C TYR A 51 3.41 2.70 10.07
N LEU A 52 2.78 2.33 8.95
CA LEU A 52 1.62 1.44 8.91
C LEU A 52 1.95 -0.05 8.76
N CYS A 53 3.02 -0.42 8.06
CA CYS A 53 3.34 -1.84 7.84
C CYS A 53 4.81 -2.22 8.01
N ALA A 54 5.73 -1.25 7.99
CA ALA A 54 7.18 -1.46 8.02
C ALA A 54 7.72 -2.48 7.01
N PHE A 55 7.01 -2.67 5.89
CA PHE A 55 7.51 -3.49 4.79
C PHE A 55 8.69 -2.76 4.11
N PRO A 56 9.88 -3.39 4.00
CA PRO A 56 11.13 -2.68 3.75
C PRO A 56 11.54 -2.68 2.27
N GLU A 57 10.67 -3.11 1.35
CA GLU A 57 10.98 -3.17 -0.08
C GLU A 57 10.35 -2.00 -0.84
N PRO A 58 10.98 -1.57 -1.95
CA PRO A 58 10.40 -0.61 -2.86
C PRO A 58 9.25 -1.24 -3.67
N GLU A 59 8.58 -0.42 -4.50
CA GLU A 59 7.60 -0.89 -5.49
C GLU A 59 6.50 -1.76 -4.85
N ALA A 60 5.82 -1.18 -3.87
CA ALA A 60 4.77 -1.85 -3.12
C ALA A 60 3.61 -0.91 -2.82
N TRP A 61 2.44 -1.48 -2.59
CA TRP A 61 1.22 -0.76 -2.21
C TRP A 61 0.56 -1.41 -1.01
N LEU A 62 0.19 -0.60 -0.03
CA LEU A 62 -0.62 -1.00 1.10
C LEU A 62 -2.04 -0.47 0.88
N VAL A 63 -3.00 -1.37 0.98
CA VAL A 63 -4.43 -1.09 0.82
C VAL A 63 -5.14 -1.45 2.11
N LEU A 64 -5.86 -0.49 2.68
CA LEU A 64 -6.64 -0.66 3.91
C LEU A 64 -8.11 -0.39 3.62
N SER A 65 -9.02 -1.22 4.13
CA SER A 65 -10.46 -1.01 3.97
C SER A 65 -11.24 -1.23 5.26
N ASN A 66 -12.22 -0.36 5.50
CA ASN A 66 -13.24 -0.50 6.55
C ASN A 66 -14.63 -0.89 5.99
N HIS A 67 -14.68 -1.48 4.79
CA HIS A 67 -15.93 -1.94 4.18
C HIS A 67 -16.58 -3.04 5.02
N GLN A 68 -17.89 -2.89 5.26
CA GLN A 68 -18.67 -3.76 6.16
C GLN A 68 -18.78 -5.22 5.70
N ASP A 69 -18.67 -5.46 4.39
CA ASP A 69 -18.71 -6.81 3.80
C ASP A 69 -17.49 -7.66 4.18
N TYR A 70 -16.39 -7.02 4.61
CA TYR A 70 -15.28 -7.74 5.21
C TYR A 70 -15.62 -8.06 6.66
N SER A 71 -15.41 -9.32 7.05
CA SER A 71 -15.69 -9.79 8.42
C SER A 71 -14.88 -9.07 9.51
N LYS A 72 -13.83 -8.35 9.09
CA LYS A 72 -12.99 -7.44 9.86
C LYS A 72 -12.38 -6.40 8.90
N GLU A 73 -11.78 -5.35 9.46
CA GLU A 73 -10.87 -4.44 8.75
C GLU A 73 -9.89 -5.23 7.86
N LEU A 74 -9.77 -4.84 6.59
CA LEU A 74 -8.93 -5.53 5.61
C LEU A 74 -7.64 -4.78 5.36
N CYS A 75 -6.51 -5.49 5.43
CA CYS A 75 -5.18 -4.99 5.08
C CYS A 75 -4.53 -5.86 3.99
N VAL A 76 -4.25 -5.27 2.83
CA VAL A 76 -3.66 -5.96 1.66
C VAL A 76 -2.35 -5.29 1.28
N LEU A 77 -1.32 -6.09 0.99
CA LEU A 77 -0.03 -5.63 0.48
C LEU A 77 0.22 -6.16 -0.94
N PHE A 78 0.52 -5.28 -1.87
CA PHE A 78 1.08 -5.63 -3.16
C PHE A 78 2.59 -5.41 -3.10
N CYS A 79 3.38 -6.40 -3.50
CA CYS A 79 4.83 -6.29 -3.54
C CYS A 79 5.43 -7.09 -4.70
N LEU A 80 6.69 -6.80 -5.03
CA LEU A 80 7.41 -7.52 -6.07
C LEU A 80 7.44 -9.02 -5.78
N ASP A 81 7.11 -9.83 -6.78
CA ASP A 81 7.25 -11.28 -6.66
C ASP A 81 8.73 -11.70 -6.65
N LYS A 82 8.93 -12.93 -6.19
CA LYS A 82 10.21 -13.62 -6.24
C LYS A 82 10.69 -13.75 -7.68
N ASP A 83 11.82 -13.12 -7.97
CA ASP A 83 12.52 -13.26 -9.25
C ASP A 83 13.98 -13.67 -8.98
N PRO A 84 14.32 -14.97 -9.12
CA PRO A 84 15.67 -15.46 -8.86
C PRO A 84 16.76 -14.78 -9.69
N ALA A 85 16.44 -14.30 -10.90
CA ALA A 85 17.41 -13.61 -11.73
C ALA A 85 17.70 -12.20 -11.17
N MET A 86 16.66 -11.48 -10.74
CA MET A 86 16.80 -10.16 -10.14
C MET A 86 17.37 -10.21 -8.71
N GLU A 87 17.09 -11.27 -7.95
CA GLU A 87 17.60 -11.43 -6.59
C GLU A 87 19.12 -11.55 -6.51
N ILE A 88 19.77 -11.98 -7.60
CA ILE A 88 21.24 -12.00 -7.72
C ILE A 88 21.81 -10.59 -7.65
N TRP A 89 21.10 -9.60 -8.18
CA TRP A 89 21.55 -8.22 -8.32
C TRP A 89 21.02 -7.30 -7.22
N HIS A 90 19.73 -7.42 -6.91
CA HIS A 90 19.01 -6.51 -6.00
C HIS A 90 18.84 -7.08 -4.58
N GLY A 91 19.32 -8.30 -4.35
CA GLY A 91 19.11 -9.02 -3.09
C GLY A 91 17.77 -9.73 -3.05
N ARG A 92 17.57 -10.53 -1.99
CA ARG A 92 16.37 -11.35 -1.82
C ARG A 92 15.13 -10.49 -1.65
N ARG A 93 14.05 -10.84 -2.36
CA ARG A 93 12.72 -10.26 -2.16
C ARG A 93 11.93 -11.06 -1.13
N PHE A 94 10.92 -10.50 -0.48
CA PHE A 94 10.01 -11.31 0.34
C PHE A 94 9.05 -12.09 -0.57
N GLY A 95 8.46 -11.42 -1.56
CA GLY A 95 7.34 -11.92 -2.33
C GLY A 95 6.06 -12.08 -1.49
N PRO A 96 4.89 -12.23 -2.13
CA PRO A 96 3.59 -12.16 -1.45
C PRO A 96 3.43 -13.19 -0.34
N LYS A 97 3.88 -14.42 -0.59
CA LYS A 97 3.76 -15.53 0.38
C LYS A 97 4.51 -15.25 1.68
N GLN A 98 5.76 -14.79 1.60
CA GLN A 98 6.55 -14.48 2.78
C GLN A 98 6.06 -13.18 3.43
N ALA A 99 5.64 -12.21 2.63
CA ALA A 99 5.13 -10.94 3.11
C ALA A 99 3.90 -11.14 4.03
N LYS A 100 2.93 -11.94 3.60
CA LYS A 100 1.75 -12.31 4.40
C LYS A 100 2.09 -13.00 5.73
N GLN A 101 3.21 -13.72 5.80
CA GLN A 101 3.60 -14.44 7.02
C GLN A 101 4.34 -13.56 8.03
N GLN A 102 5.06 -12.54 7.56
CA GLN A 102 6.02 -11.79 8.38
C GLN A 102 5.52 -10.38 8.71
N TYR A 103 4.66 -9.80 7.88
CA TYR A 103 4.17 -8.44 8.00
C TYR A 103 2.72 -8.37 8.47
N PRO A 104 2.29 -7.25 9.07
CA PRO A 104 0.96 -7.08 9.65
C PRO A 104 -0.11 -6.84 8.57
N VAL A 105 -0.34 -7.84 7.72
CA VAL A 105 -1.26 -7.80 6.57
C VAL A 105 -2.11 -9.06 6.51
N ASP A 106 -3.34 -8.96 6.04
CA ASP A 106 -4.26 -10.10 5.90
C ASP A 106 -4.04 -10.88 4.61
N ARG A 107 -3.71 -10.13 3.55
CA ARG A 107 -3.46 -10.67 2.21
C ARG A 107 -2.24 -9.99 1.62
N ALA A 108 -1.57 -10.72 0.74
CA ALA A 108 -0.54 -10.14 -0.10
C ALA A 108 -0.62 -10.74 -1.50
N TYR A 109 -0.38 -9.90 -2.51
CA TYR A 109 -0.44 -10.22 -3.93
C TYR A 109 0.82 -9.72 -4.63
N ALA A 110 1.12 -10.26 -5.80
CA ALA A 110 2.22 -9.78 -6.60
C ALA A 110 1.87 -8.41 -7.20
N LEU A 111 2.89 -7.56 -7.40
CA LEU A 111 2.68 -6.20 -7.89
C LEU A 111 2.09 -6.17 -9.31
N ASP A 112 2.38 -7.16 -10.13
CA ASP A 112 1.81 -7.30 -11.48
C ASP A 112 0.31 -7.63 -11.47
N GLU A 113 -0.23 -8.12 -10.34
CA GLU A 113 -1.66 -8.31 -10.11
C GLU A 113 -2.37 -7.03 -9.61
N LEU A 114 -1.63 -5.94 -9.36
CA LEU A 114 -2.16 -4.72 -8.74
C LEU A 114 -3.36 -4.17 -9.50
N ASP A 115 -3.29 -4.07 -10.82
CA ASP A 115 -4.32 -3.41 -11.61
C ASP A 115 -5.66 -4.17 -11.55
N GLU A 116 -5.64 -5.50 -11.65
CA GLU A 116 -6.85 -6.34 -11.57
C GLU A 116 -7.41 -6.38 -10.15
N GLN A 117 -6.57 -6.70 -9.16
CA GLN A 117 -7.03 -6.86 -7.78
C GLN A 117 -7.47 -5.52 -7.16
N LEU A 118 -6.81 -4.41 -7.49
CA LEU A 118 -7.18 -3.10 -6.96
C LEU A 118 -8.51 -2.61 -7.52
N LEU A 119 -8.83 -2.92 -8.79
CA LEU A 119 -10.15 -2.62 -9.36
C LEU A 119 -11.26 -3.33 -8.59
N ASP A 120 -11.08 -4.62 -8.31
CA ASP A 120 -12.03 -5.41 -7.52
C ASP A 120 -12.13 -4.93 -6.07
N LEU A 121 -10.99 -4.53 -5.47
CA LEU A 121 -10.97 -4.00 -4.11
C LEU A 121 -11.62 -2.63 -4.00
N ILE A 122 -11.49 -1.76 -5.01
CA ILE A 122 -12.10 -0.42 -5.02
C ILE A 122 -13.61 -0.51 -5.28
N ASP A 123 -14.07 -1.53 -6.01
CA ASP A 123 -15.50 -1.73 -6.24
C ASP A 123 -16.28 -1.80 -4.92
N GLY A 124 -17.49 -1.26 -4.92
CA GLY A 124 -18.35 -1.15 -3.74
C GLY A 124 -17.97 -0.05 -2.72
N HIS A 125 -16.79 0.57 -2.82
CA HIS A 125 -16.37 1.64 -1.90
C HIS A 125 -16.96 3.00 -2.26
N GLN A 126 -17.26 3.84 -1.26
CA GLN A 126 -17.79 5.19 -1.47
C GLN A 126 -16.70 6.28 -1.38
N HIS A 127 -15.61 5.98 -0.68
CA HIS A 127 -14.55 6.95 -0.41
C HIS A 127 -13.17 6.35 -0.63
N VAL A 128 -12.31 7.09 -1.31
CA VAL A 128 -10.90 6.71 -1.55
C VAL A 128 -10.00 7.74 -0.87
N TYR A 129 -9.15 7.25 0.02
CA TYR A 129 -8.15 8.02 0.76
C TYR A 129 -6.76 7.71 0.20
N PHE A 130 -5.97 8.73 -0.03
CA PHE A 130 -4.56 8.61 -0.42
C PHE A 130 -3.85 9.94 -0.12
N ALA A 131 -2.52 9.93 -0.14
CA ALA A 131 -1.70 11.13 0.07
C ALA A 131 -1.62 11.97 -1.22
N GLN A 132 -2.74 12.58 -1.63
CA GLN A 132 -2.78 13.40 -2.84
C GLN A 132 -1.69 14.48 -2.83
N GLY A 133 -0.92 14.57 -3.92
CA GLY A 133 0.17 15.53 -4.12
C GLY A 133 1.49 15.14 -3.44
N HIS A 134 1.57 13.98 -2.78
CA HIS A 134 2.81 13.47 -2.19
C HIS A 134 3.70 12.77 -3.22
N ASP A 135 3.09 12.02 -4.14
CA ASP A 135 3.76 11.33 -5.23
C ASP A 135 2.88 11.41 -6.50
N HIS A 136 3.45 11.84 -7.61
CA HIS A 136 2.70 12.07 -8.85
C HIS A 136 2.26 10.75 -9.51
N ASP A 137 3.09 9.72 -9.44
CA ASP A 137 2.78 8.41 -10.02
C ASP A 137 1.67 7.73 -9.20
N ALA A 138 1.70 7.90 -7.87
CA ALA A 138 0.60 7.48 -7.01
C ALA A 138 -0.72 8.17 -7.37
N ASP A 139 -0.69 9.50 -7.51
CA ASP A 139 -1.85 10.31 -7.84
C ASP A 139 -2.47 9.87 -9.18
N ASP A 140 -1.63 9.70 -10.21
CA ASP A 140 -2.08 9.26 -11.53
C ASP A 140 -2.70 7.86 -11.50
N LEU A 141 -2.11 6.93 -10.76
CA LEU A 141 -2.63 5.58 -10.58
C LEU A 141 -4.00 5.61 -9.91
N VAL A 142 -4.14 6.35 -8.80
CA VAL A 142 -5.42 6.45 -8.08
C VAL A 142 -6.48 7.15 -8.95
N PHE A 143 -6.13 8.21 -9.66
CA PHE A 143 -7.07 8.89 -10.55
C PHE A 143 -7.49 8.04 -11.74
N ARG A 144 -6.62 7.17 -12.26
CA ARG A 144 -6.97 6.20 -13.29
C ARG A 144 -8.07 5.25 -12.81
N TYR A 145 -7.95 4.71 -11.60
CA TYR A 145 -8.97 3.83 -11.02
C TYR A 145 -10.28 4.56 -10.68
N CYS A 146 -10.18 5.75 -10.07
CA CYS A 146 -11.34 6.57 -9.76
C CYS A 146 -12.06 7.13 -10.99
N LYS A 147 -11.44 7.16 -12.18
CA LYS A 147 -12.13 7.51 -13.44
C LYS A 147 -12.93 6.34 -14.00
N HIS A 148 -12.50 5.10 -13.72
CA HIS A 148 -13.18 3.90 -14.17
C HIS A 148 -14.51 3.70 -13.40
N TYR A 149 -14.57 4.16 -12.15
CA TYR A 149 -15.75 4.10 -11.29
C TYR A 149 -16.35 5.48 -11.04
N VAL A 150 -17.67 5.66 -11.20
CA VAL A 150 -18.35 6.91 -10.81
C VAL A 150 -18.47 6.95 -9.28
N MET A 151 -17.40 7.36 -8.60
CA MET A 151 -17.40 7.51 -7.15
C MET A 151 -18.05 8.85 -6.74
N PRO A 152 -18.90 8.88 -5.69
CA PRO A 152 -19.38 10.14 -5.13
C PRO A 152 -18.18 10.96 -4.61
N GLN A 153 -18.09 12.22 -5.04
CA GLN A 153 -16.89 13.05 -4.89
C GLN A 153 -16.62 13.49 -3.45
N ASN A 154 -16.08 12.60 -2.62
CA ASN A 154 -15.50 12.95 -1.33
C ASN A 154 -14.05 12.45 -1.28
N LYS A 155 -13.14 13.23 -1.88
CA LYS A 155 -11.69 13.03 -1.73
C LYS A 155 -11.28 13.62 -0.38
N VAL A 156 -10.71 12.81 0.50
CA VAL A 156 -10.17 13.26 1.78
C VAL A 156 -8.69 12.90 1.84
N SER A 157 -7.86 13.91 2.06
CA SER A 157 -6.39 13.75 2.07
C SER A 157 -5.95 12.91 3.28
N MET A 158 -5.16 11.87 3.02
CA MET A 158 -4.62 10.99 4.07
C MET A 158 -3.74 11.75 5.09
N HIS A 159 -3.09 12.84 4.67
CA HIS A 159 -2.21 13.66 5.53
C HIS A 159 -2.90 14.20 6.78
N LEU A 160 -4.23 14.29 6.80
CA LEU A 160 -5.01 14.77 7.94
C LEU A 160 -5.36 13.68 8.95
N LEU A 161 -5.06 12.41 8.65
CA LEU A 161 -5.49 11.26 9.44
C LEU A 161 -4.35 10.58 10.21
N VAL A 162 -3.11 10.77 9.79
CA VAL A 162 -1.91 10.14 10.34
C VAL A 162 -1.15 11.08 11.26
#